data_AF-E0NZZ0-F1
#
_entry.id   AF-E0NZZ0-F1
#
_cell.length_a   1.000
_cell.length_b   1.000
_cell.length_c   1.000
_cell.angle_alpha   90.00
_cell.angle_beta   90.00
_cell.angle_gamma   90.00
#
_symmetry.space_group_name_H-M   'P 1'
#
loop_
_entity.id
_entity.type
_entity.pdbx_description
1 polymer ?
#
loop_
_entity_poly.entity_id
_entity_poly.type
_entity_poly.pdbx_seq_one_letter_code
_entity_poly.pdbx_strand_id
1 'polypeptide(L)'
;MRPVCLLDRTKNLHQSDGLHFISDSLIKAIAKSESGVMYAFMPHLFVCVDLFVAWIKQHGEGSIFLRYGIEPLVTISHYETPFHLAKTYNGWMSHDLIGFYERYVRTIFTRYREKVKYWLTFNEINSVLNRFYDRWQKPLFIVENGLGAKDVLVADGAGGMTVEDDYRIDYLSDHLVQVEEAIADGVPVMGYTTWGCIDLVSASTAQMSKRYGFIYVDRNDDGTGTLARYRKKSFHWYRNVIATHGGCLQRTVK
;
A
#
# COMPACT_ATOMS: atom_id res chain seq x y z
N MET A 1 -29.91 7.96 21.32
CA MET A 1 -29.44 6.76 20.60
C MET A 1 -28.10 6.37 21.16
N ARG A 2 -27.98 5.14 21.70
CA ARG A 2 -26.75 4.60 22.31
C ARG A 2 -25.92 3.86 21.25
N PRO A 3 -24.59 3.81 21.36
CA PRO A 3 -23.76 2.97 20.49
C PRO A 3 -23.88 1.50 20.89
N VAL A 4 -24.05 0.62 19.91
CA VAL A 4 -24.06 -0.84 20.08
C VAL A 4 -22.65 -1.36 19.76
N CYS A 5 -22.02 -1.93 20.79
CA CYS A 5 -20.84 -2.78 20.70
C CYS A 5 -21.31 -4.22 20.48
N LEU A 6 -20.84 -4.90 19.44
CA LEU A 6 -20.98 -6.35 19.29
C LEU A 6 -19.64 -6.95 18.83
N LEU A 7 -18.85 -7.36 19.81
CA LEU A 7 -17.79 -8.36 19.65
C LEU A 7 -18.46 -9.73 19.72
N ASP A 8 -18.53 -10.47 18.60
CA ASP A 8 -18.80 -11.91 18.65
C ASP A 8 -17.47 -12.68 18.51
N ARG A 9 -17.05 -13.27 19.63
CA ARG A 9 -16.00 -14.28 19.70
C ARG A 9 -16.67 -15.64 19.47
N THR A 10 -16.58 -16.20 18.28
CA THR A 10 -16.46 -17.66 18.05
C THR A 10 -16.41 -17.96 16.56
N LYS A 11 -15.30 -18.54 16.08
CA LYS A 11 -15.25 -19.67 15.12
C LYS A 11 -13.81 -19.94 14.66
N ASN A 12 -13.28 -21.07 15.11
CA ASN A 12 -12.15 -21.77 14.51
C ASN A 12 -12.50 -22.13 13.06
N LEU A 13 -11.61 -21.87 12.09
CA LEU A 13 -11.70 -22.51 10.77
C LEU A 13 -10.30 -22.79 10.19
N HIS A 14 -10.20 -24.00 9.64
CA HIS A 14 -9.03 -24.75 9.22
C HIS A 14 -8.32 -24.21 7.96
N GLN A 15 -7.05 -24.63 7.81
CA GLN A 15 -6.18 -24.47 6.65
C GLN A 15 -6.76 -25.12 5.37
N SER A 16 -6.47 -24.49 4.23
CA SER A 16 -6.31 -25.19 2.95
C SER A 16 -5.29 -24.45 2.08
N ASP A 17 -4.33 -25.21 1.56
CA ASP A 17 -3.17 -24.78 0.77
C ASP A 17 -3.56 -24.21 -0.61
N GLY A 18 -2.86 -23.15 -1.03
CA GLY A 18 -2.94 -22.60 -2.39
C GLY A 18 -2.50 -21.14 -2.48
N LEU A 19 -1.38 -20.90 -3.19
CA LEU A 19 -0.78 -19.60 -3.55
C LEU A 19 -1.07 -18.42 -2.58
N HIS A 20 -0.31 -18.36 -1.49
CA HIS A 20 -0.38 -17.26 -0.51
C HIS A 20 0.25 -15.97 -1.06
N PHE A 21 -0.57 -15.14 -1.71
CA PHE A 21 -0.12 -13.80 -2.10
C PHE A 21 -0.03 -12.83 -0.92
N ILE A 22 -0.87 -12.96 0.12
CA ILE A 22 -0.75 -12.25 1.40
C ILE A 22 -1.43 -13.13 2.46
N SER A 23 -0.71 -13.65 3.45
CA SER A 23 -1.32 -14.52 4.47
C SER A 23 -2.17 -13.72 5.47
N ASP A 24 -3.21 -14.34 6.03
CA ASP A 24 -3.99 -13.79 7.15
C ASP A 24 -3.08 -13.33 8.31
N SER A 25 -1.99 -14.04 8.55
CA SER A 25 -0.99 -13.70 9.57
C SER A 25 -0.25 -12.39 9.26
N LEU A 26 -0.04 -12.07 7.99
CA LEU A 26 0.60 -10.82 7.55
C LEU A 26 -0.33 -9.62 7.73
N ILE A 27 -1.61 -9.77 7.39
CA ILE A 27 -2.60 -8.70 7.58
C ILE A 27 -2.89 -8.51 9.07
N LYS A 28 -2.96 -9.59 9.87
CA LYS A 28 -3.00 -9.50 11.35
C LYS A 28 -1.81 -8.75 11.93
N ALA A 29 -0.62 -8.91 11.34
CA ALA A 29 0.58 -8.20 11.80
C ALA A 29 0.53 -6.70 11.48
N ILE A 30 -0.11 -6.32 10.37
CA ILE A 30 -0.31 -4.92 9.95
C ILE A 30 -1.45 -4.24 10.74
N ALA A 31 -2.52 -4.97 11.06
CA ALA A 31 -3.77 -4.41 11.57
C ALA A 31 -3.84 -4.14 13.09
N LYS A 32 -2.82 -4.51 13.86
CA LYS A 32 -2.88 -4.45 15.34
C LYS A 32 -2.47 -3.07 15.87
N SER A 33 -3.34 -2.07 15.70
CA SER A 33 -3.37 -0.80 16.45
C SER A 33 -4.83 -0.40 16.75
N GLU A 34 -5.23 -0.54 18.02
CA GLU A 34 -6.55 -0.15 18.51
C GLU A 34 -6.53 1.33 18.93
N SER A 35 -7.18 2.22 18.15
CA SER A 35 -7.84 3.43 18.67
C SER A 35 -8.47 4.22 17.52
N GLY A 36 -9.78 4.42 17.58
CA GLY A 36 -10.49 5.30 16.67
C GLY A 36 -10.29 6.77 17.02
N VAL A 37 -9.86 7.57 16.05
CA VAL A 37 -10.28 8.94 15.67
C VAL A 37 -9.38 9.36 14.48
N MET A 38 -9.97 10.14 13.57
CA MET A 38 -9.65 10.28 12.16
C MET A 38 -8.39 11.14 11.88
N TYR A 39 -7.20 10.55 11.86
CA TYR A 39 -6.03 11.07 11.10
C TYR A 39 -5.34 9.88 10.43
N ALA A 40 -5.28 9.91 9.10
CA ALA A 40 -5.02 8.78 8.20
C ALA A 40 -3.55 8.31 8.21
N PHE A 41 -3.18 7.65 9.31
CA PHE A 41 -2.13 6.64 9.32
C PHE A 41 -2.73 5.22 9.31
N MET A 42 -3.95 5.05 8.78
CA MET A 42 -4.49 3.71 8.54
C MET A 42 -3.59 3.00 7.53
N PRO A 43 -3.31 1.68 7.67
CA PRO A 43 -2.53 0.96 6.70
C PRO A 43 -3.36 0.75 5.42
N HIS A 44 -3.51 1.80 4.61
CA HIS A 44 -4.08 1.68 3.27
C HIS A 44 -3.10 0.86 2.44
N LEU A 45 -3.48 -0.38 2.14
CA LEU A 45 -2.73 -1.17 1.18
C LEU A 45 -3.01 -0.59 -0.21
N PHE A 46 -1.97 -0.10 -0.86
CA PHE A 46 -2.00 0.26 -2.26
C PHE A 46 -2.13 -1.03 -3.08
N VAL A 47 -3.27 -1.24 -3.71
CA VAL A 47 -3.55 -2.43 -4.52
C VAL A 47 -4.10 -1.95 -5.86
N CYS A 48 -3.43 -2.27 -6.96
CA CYS A 48 -4.07 -2.08 -8.26
C CYS A 48 -5.31 -2.99 -8.36
N VAL A 49 -6.27 -2.62 -9.19
CA VAL A 49 -7.54 -3.35 -9.28
C VAL A 49 -7.32 -4.84 -9.55
N ASP A 50 -6.35 -5.23 -10.37
CA ASP A 50 -6.14 -6.63 -10.73
C ASP A 50 -5.64 -7.47 -9.55
N LEU A 51 -4.74 -6.94 -8.73
CA LEU A 51 -4.30 -7.57 -7.49
C LEU A 51 -5.47 -7.65 -6.48
N PHE A 52 -6.31 -6.62 -6.41
CA PHE A 52 -7.48 -6.57 -5.53
C PHE A 52 -8.56 -7.57 -5.97
N VAL A 53 -8.81 -7.69 -7.28
CA VAL A 53 -9.77 -8.61 -7.89
C VAL A 53 -9.32 -10.06 -7.74
N ALA A 54 -8.05 -10.36 -8.04
CA ALA A 54 -7.48 -11.69 -7.86
C ALA A 54 -7.57 -12.13 -6.39
N TRP A 55 -7.35 -11.19 -5.47
CA TRP A 55 -7.42 -11.42 -4.03
C TRP A 55 -8.86 -11.66 -3.53
N ILE A 56 -9.84 -10.85 -3.93
CA ILE A 56 -11.27 -11.08 -3.60
C ILE A 56 -11.76 -12.43 -4.13
N LYS A 57 -11.35 -12.80 -5.36
CA LYS A 57 -11.72 -14.08 -5.96
C LYS A 57 -11.21 -15.29 -5.17
N GLN A 58 -10.05 -15.19 -4.54
CA GLN A 58 -9.45 -16.28 -3.75
C GLN A 58 -10.01 -16.40 -2.32
N HIS A 59 -10.43 -15.30 -1.70
CA HIS A 59 -10.76 -15.28 -0.27
C HIS A 59 -12.24 -14.98 0.08
N GLY A 60 -13.11 -14.87 -0.93
CA GLY A 60 -14.55 -14.70 -0.75
C GLY A 60 -15.00 -13.23 -0.60
N GLU A 61 -16.30 -13.02 -0.46
CA GLU A 61 -16.90 -11.68 -0.62
C GLU A 61 -16.64 -10.71 0.55
N GLY A 62 -16.16 -11.19 1.70
CA GLY A 62 -15.71 -10.32 2.79
C GLY A 62 -14.27 -9.86 2.56
N SER A 63 -14.09 -8.60 2.15
CA SER A 63 -12.75 -8.01 2.03
C SER A 63 -11.99 -8.18 3.35
N ILE A 64 -10.87 -8.90 3.34
CA ILE A 64 -10.05 -9.11 4.55
C ILE A 64 -9.62 -7.78 5.12
N PHE A 65 -9.35 -6.80 4.24
CA PHE A 65 -8.94 -5.46 4.63
C PHE A 65 -9.99 -4.82 5.52
N LEU A 66 -11.26 -4.91 5.13
CA LEU A 66 -12.37 -4.38 5.94
C LEU A 66 -12.52 -5.11 7.28
N ARG A 67 -12.25 -6.43 7.35
CA ARG A 67 -12.24 -7.17 8.63
C ARG A 67 -11.19 -6.65 9.61
N TYR A 68 -10.13 -6.06 9.07
CA TYR A 68 -9.03 -5.48 9.84
C TYR A 68 -9.10 -3.95 9.93
N GLY A 69 -10.22 -3.33 9.52
CA GLY A 69 -10.37 -1.89 9.52
C GLY A 69 -9.46 -1.16 8.53
N ILE A 70 -9.00 -1.84 7.48
CA ILE A 70 -8.19 -1.27 6.40
C ILE A 70 -9.11 -0.88 5.24
N GLU A 71 -9.16 0.41 4.94
CA GLU A 71 -9.92 0.93 3.80
C GLU A 71 -9.09 0.79 2.50
N PRO A 72 -9.62 0.13 1.45
CA PRO A 72 -8.92 0.04 0.17
C PRO A 72 -8.83 1.39 -0.55
N LEU A 73 -7.64 1.69 -1.08
CA LEU A 73 -7.39 2.73 -2.08
C LEU A 73 -7.02 2.04 -3.39
N VAL A 74 -7.78 2.30 -4.45
CA VAL A 74 -7.70 1.50 -5.69
C VAL A 74 -7.33 2.37 -6.89
N THR A 75 -6.20 2.07 -7.52
CA THR A 75 -5.79 2.66 -8.81
C THR A 75 -6.34 1.83 -9.96
N ILE A 76 -7.12 2.45 -10.85
CA ILE A 76 -7.85 1.77 -11.93
C ILE A 76 -6.90 1.32 -13.02
N SER A 77 -5.98 2.19 -13.46
CA SER A 77 -4.96 1.87 -14.46
C SER A 77 -3.57 2.10 -13.88
N HIS A 78 -2.85 1.01 -13.59
CA HIS A 78 -1.50 1.05 -13.05
C HIS A 78 -0.52 0.23 -13.91
N TYR A 79 -0.12 0.78 -15.07
CA TYR A 79 0.84 0.17 -16.01
C TYR A 79 0.52 -1.28 -16.44
N GLU A 80 -0.76 -1.65 -16.37
CA GLU A 80 -1.26 -3.02 -16.56
C GLU A 80 -2.20 -3.13 -17.76
N THR A 81 -2.05 -2.25 -18.75
CA THR A 81 -2.92 -2.25 -19.95
C THR A 81 -2.88 -3.64 -20.60
N PRO A 82 -4.05 -4.28 -20.84
CA PRO A 82 -4.09 -5.63 -21.42
C PRO A 82 -3.26 -5.73 -22.70
N PHE A 83 -2.38 -6.73 -22.77
CA PHE A 83 -1.46 -6.90 -23.91
C PHE A 83 -2.17 -6.97 -25.26
N HIS A 84 -3.38 -7.55 -25.29
CA HIS A 84 -4.22 -7.56 -26.48
C HIS A 84 -4.56 -6.14 -26.97
N LEU A 85 -4.94 -5.23 -26.06
CA LEU A 85 -5.27 -3.85 -26.43
C LEU A 85 -4.02 -3.08 -26.90
N ALA A 86 -2.88 -3.30 -26.25
CA ALA A 86 -1.61 -2.73 -26.69
C ALA A 86 -1.24 -3.18 -28.12
N LYS A 87 -1.38 -4.48 -28.42
CA LYS A 87 -1.01 -5.06 -29.72
C LYS A 87 -2.00 -4.74 -30.85
N THR A 88 -3.31 -4.81 -30.57
CA THR A 88 -4.36 -4.69 -31.59
C THR A 88 -4.76 -3.24 -31.86
N TYR A 89 -4.69 -2.37 -30.85
CA TYR A 89 -5.17 -0.99 -30.91
C TYR A 89 -4.05 0.04 -30.69
N ASN A 90 -2.78 -0.38 -30.63
CA ASN A 90 -1.64 0.47 -30.29
C ASN A 90 -1.79 1.19 -28.92
N GLY A 91 -2.45 0.53 -27.97
CA GLY A 91 -2.67 1.07 -26.63
C GLY A 91 -3.41 2.41 -26.65
N TRP A 92 -3.01 3.34 -25.78
CA TRP A 92 -3.68 4.64 -25.61
C TRP A 92 -3.56 5.59 -26.79
N MET A 93 -2.86 5.19 -27.87
CA MET A 93 -2.87 5.92 -29.14
C MET A 93 -4.19 5.73 -29.91
N SER A 94 -4.95 4.67 -29.66
CA SER A 94 -6.30 4.52 -30.22
C SER A 94 -7.34 5.15 -29.29
N HIS A 95 -8.23 5.94 -29.88
CA HIS A 95 -9.40 6.50 -29.21
C HIS A 95 -10.38 5.42 -28.72
N ASP A 96 -10.33 4.20 -29.29
CA ASP A 96 -11.17 3.07 -28.87
C ASP A 96 -10.93 2.67 -27.41
N LEU A 97 -9.72 2.93 -26.87
CA LEU A 97 -9.38 2.60 -25.49
C LEU A 97 -10.20 3.37 -24.47
N ILE A 98 -10.74 4.54 -24.82
CA ILE A 98 -11.66 5.26 -23.95
C ILE A 98 -12.90 4.40 -23.68
N GLY A 99 -13.48 3.78 -24.72
CA GLY A 99 -14.66 2.93 -24.57
C GLY A 99 -14.36 1.58 -23.89
N PHE A 100 -13.15 1.04 -24.04
CA PHE A 100 -12.71 -0.14 -23.27
C PHE A 100 -12.53 0.20 -21.78
N TYR A 101 -11.86 1.31 -21.50
CA TYR A 101 -11.61 1.80 -20.14
C TYR A 101 -12.91 2.17 -19.42
N GLU A 102 -13.85 2.85 -20.09
CA GLU A 102 -15.15 3.20 -19.51
C GLU A 102 -15.96 1.95 -19.11
N ARG A 103 -15.99 0.93 -19.97
CA ARG A 103 -16.65 -0.35 -19.65
C ARG A 103 -16.02 -1.03 -18.45
N TYR A 104 -14.69 -1.00 -18.37
CA TYR A 104 -13.95 -1.53 -17.24
C TYR A 104 -14.26 -0.77 -15.94
N VAL A 105 -14.18 0.56 -15.95
CA VAL A 105 -14.51 1.45 -14.82
C VAL A 105 -15.94 1.19 -14.34
N ARG A 106 -16.92 1.13 -15.24
CA ARG A 106 -18.32 0.86 -14.90
C ARG A 106 -18.49 -0.48 -14.20
N THR A 107 -17.78 -1.50 -14.66
CA THR A 107 -17.82 -2.85 -14.09
C THR A 107 -17.30 -2.86 -12.65
N ILE A 108 -16.13 -2.27 -12.42
CA ILE A 108 -15.48 -2.28 -11.10
C ILE A 108 -16.20 -1.36 -10.11
N PHE A 109 -16.69 -0.20 -10.53
CA PHE A 109 -17.51 0.68 -9.69
C PHE A 109 -18.81 -0.02 -9.28
N THR A 110 -19.48 -0.72 -10.21
CA THR A 110 -20.70 -1.46 -9.90
C THR A 110 -20.43 -2.61 -8.92
N ARG A 111 -19.36 -3.39 -9.14
CA ARG A 111 -19.02 -4.56 -8.31
C ARG A 111 -18.53 -4.18 -6.92
N TYR A 112 -17.81 -3.06 -6.78
CA TYR A 112 -17.09 -2.70 -5.55
C TYR A 112 -17.59 -1.42 -4.87
N ARG A 113 -18.71 -0.84 -5.30
CA ARG A 113 -19.29 0.39 -4.74
C ARG A 113 -19.41 0.44 -3.20
N GLU A 114 -19.67 -0.70 -2.56
CA GLU A 114 -19.85 -0.76 -1.09
C GLU A 114 -18.56 -1.15 -0.35
N LYS A 115 -17.48 -1.43 -1.09
CA LYS A 115 -16.21 -1.95 -0.57
C LYS A 115 -15.03 -0.99 -0.77
N VAL A 116 -15.12 -0.10 -1.76
CA VAL A 116 -14.04 0.81 -2.14
C VAL A 116 -14.59 2.24 -2.21
N LYS A 117 -14.04 3.10 -1.34
CA LYS A 117 -14.42 4.51 -1.25
C LYS A 117 -13.50 5.41 -2.07
N TYR A 118 -12.21 5.10 -2.13
CA TYR A 118 -11.21 5.94 -2.79
C TYR A 118 -10.68 5.27 -4.04
N TRP A 119 -10.72 6.02 -5.14
CA TRP A 119 -10.33 5.57 -6.48
C TRP A 119 -9.36 6.57 -7.12
N LEU A 120 -8.32 6.06 -7.77
CA LEU A 120 -7.40 6.83 -8.60
C LEU A 120 -7.55 6.38 -10.05
N THR A 121 -7.69 7.30 -10.99
CA THR A 121 -7.92 6.96 -12.41
C THR A 121 -6.64 6.45 -13.09
N PHE A 122 -5.58 7.25 -13.08
CA PHE A 122 -4.27 6.96 -13.67
C PHE A 122 -3.16 7.24 -12.68
N ASN A 123 -2.12 6.40 -12.68
CA ASN A 123 -0.93 6.62 -11.86
C ASN A 123 -0.03 7.74 -12.43
N GLU A 124 0.59 8.54 -11.55
CA GLU A 124 1.65 9.52 -11.81
C GLU A 124 1.45 10.50 -12.99
N ILE A 125 0.48 11.43 -12.92
CA ILE A 125 0.33 12.47 -13.95
C ILE A 125 1.18 13.75 -13.71
N ASN A 126 1.67 14.00 -12.48
CA ASN A 126 2.63 15.05 -12.08
C ASN A 126 2.89 15.07 -10.54
N SER A 127 4.05 15.58 -10.06
CA SER A 127 4.45 15.61 -8.62
C SER A 127 4.83 17.02 -8.06
N VAL A 128 4.45 17.34 -6.78
CA VAL A 128 4.96 18.35 -5.77
C VAL A 128 3.82 19.03 -4.94
N LEU A 129 3.74 18.80 -3.62
CA LEU A 129 2.59 19.17 -2.75
C LEU A 129 2.23 20.67 -2.64
N ASN A 130 3.11 21.54 -2.15
CA ASN A 130 2.75 22.96 -1.92
C ASN A 130 2.40 23.67 -3.24
N ARG A 131 3.21 23.44 -4.27
CA ARG A 131 2.94 23.96 -5.62
C ARG A 131 1.61 23.45 -6.18
N PHE A 132 1.17 22.26 -5.76
CA PHE A 132 -0.09 21.67 -6.20
C PHE A 132 -1.27 22.28 -5.47
N TYR A 133 -1.16 22.48 -4.16
CA TYR A 133 -2.23 23.10 -3.41
C TYR A 133 -2.40 24.57 -3.79
N ASP A 134 -1.32 25.36 -3.86
CA ASP A 134 -1.37 26.75 -4.32
C ASP A 134 -2.04 26.89 -5.68
N ARG A 135 -1.79 25.95 -6.59
CA ARG A 135 -2.31 25.99 -7.95
C ARG A 135 -3.74 25.51 -8.07
N TRP A 136 -4.13 24.45 -7.38
CA TRP A 136 -5.40 23.75 -7.63
C TRP A 136 -6.38 23.78 -6.48
N GLN A 137 -5.94 24.08 -5.26
CA GLN A 137 -6.77 24.19 -4.07
C GLN A 137 -7.67 22.94 -3.86
N LYS A 138 -7.11 21.75 -4.13
CA LYS A 138 -7.75 20.45 -3.90
C LYS A 138 -7.00 19.64 -2.85
N PRO A 139 -7.70 18.83 -2.03
CA PRO A 139 -7.05 17.89 -1.12
C PRO A 139 -6.04 17.00 -1.84
N LEU A 140 -4.91 16.74 -1.19
CA LEU A 140 -3.80 15.96 -1.74
C LEU A 140 -3.71 14.61 -1.03
N PHE A 141 -3.35 13.56 -1.76
CA PHE A 141 -3.06 12.23 -1.21
C PHE A 141 -1.70 11.81 -1.73
N ILE A 142 -0.75 11.53 -0.84
CA ILE A 142 0.56 10.98 -1.21
C ILE A 142 0.39 9.48 -1.35
N VAL A 143 0.26 9.02 -2.59
CA VAL A 143 -0.11 7.63 -2.88
C VAL A 143 1.10 6.73 -3.14
N GLU A 144 2.26 7.34 -3.41
CA GLU A 144 3.54 6.65 -3.55
C GLU A 144 4.68 7.52 -3.02
N ASN A 145 5.44 6.98 -2.05
CA ASN A 145 6.74 7.48 -1.67
C ASN A 145 7.56 6.32 -1.07
N GLY A 146 8.85 6.21 -1.40
CA GLY A 146 9.69 5.19 -0.81
C GLY A 146 11.12 5.18 -1.36
N LEU A 147 12.02 4.56 -0.59
CA LEU A 147 13.42 4.41 -0.95
C LEU A 147 13.71 2.98 -1.42
N GLY A 148 14.16 2.87 -2.67
CA GLY A 148 14.64 1.61 -3.25
C GLY A 148 16.11 1.40 -2.91
N ALA A 149 16.43 0.35 -2.16
CA ALA A 149 17.79 0.01 -1.75
C ALA A 149 18.04 -1.50 -1.91
N LYS A 150 19.31 -1.90 -1.85
CA LYS A 150 19.69 -3.31 -1.79
C LYS A 150 19.76 -3.74 -0.33
N ASP A 151 18.79 -4.53 0.09
CA ASP A 151 18.73 -5.00 1.48
C ASP A 151 19.53 -6.30 1.65
N VAL A 152 20.15 -6.45 2.81
CA VAL A 152 20.85 -7.67 3.21
C VAL A 152 20.08 -8.30 4.36
N LEU A 153 19.68 -9.56 4.19
CA LEU A 153 19.01 -10.33 5.23
C LEU A 153 20.05 -10.83 6.24
N VAL A 154 19.84 -10.52 7.52
CA VAL A 154 20.75 -10.85 8.63
C VAL A 154 19.98 -11.54 9.75
N ALA A 155 20.68 -12.23 10.64
CA ALA A 155 20.07 -12.81 11.83
C ALA A 155 19.61 -11.68 12.78
N ASP A 156 18.43 -11.84 13.38
CA ASP A 156 17.86 -10.85 14.32
C ASP A 156 18.37 -10.99 15.76
N GLY A 157 19.24 -11.98 16.04
CA GLY A 157 19.73 -12.29 17.38
C GLY A 157 18.73 -13.05 18.28
N ALA A 158 17.51 -13.31 17.80
CA ALA A 158 16.43 -14.04 18.49
C ALA A 158 16.07 -15.36 17.78
N GLY A 159 16.90 -15.83 16.84
CA GLY A 159 16.68 -17.04 16.07
C GLY A 159 15.84 -16.84 14.80
N GLY A 160 15.54 -15.60 14.42
CA GLY A 160 14.90 -15.21 13.17
C GLY A 160 15.83 -14.42 12.25
N MET A 161 15.23 -13.82 11.22
CA MET A 161 15.93 -13.00 10.23
C MET A 161 15.26 -11.62 10.11
N THR A 162 16.06 -10.59 9.86
CA THR A 162 15.64 -9.19 9.69
C THR A 162 16.51 -8.50 8.64
N VAL A 163 16.18 -7.25 8.34
CA VAL A 163 17.04 -6.30 7.62
C VAL A 163 17.21 -5.08 8.50
N GLU A 164 18.46 -4.66 8.72
CA GLU A 164 18.80 -3.40 9.36
C GLU A 164 18.76 -2.27 8.31
N ASP A 165 17.59 -1.66 8.15
CA ASP A 165 17.31 -0.65 7.13
C ASP A 165 17.10 0.77 7.69
N ASP A 166 18.03 1.21 8.53
CA ASP A 166 18.03 2.57 9.10
C ASP A 166 17.99 3.66 8.01
N TYR A 167 18.67 3.46 6.88
CA TYR A 167 18.60 4.38 5.73
C TYR A 167 17.19 4.58 5.18
N ARG A 168 16.32 3.56 5.27
CA ARG A 168 14.92 3.64 4.82
C ARG A 168 14.07 4.36 5.85
N ILE A 169 14.34 4.10 7.13
CA ILE A 169 13.73 4.81 8.25
C ILE A 169 14.04 6.31 8.16
N ASP A 170 15.31 6.68 7.98
CA ASP A 170 15.75 8.07 7.88
C ASP A 170 15.06 8.78 6.72
N TYR A 171 15.09 8.18 5.52
CA TYR A 171 14.44 8.73 4.33
C TYR A 171 12.94 8.98 4.56
N LEU A 172 12.22 7.98 5.07
CA LEU A 172 10.78 8.10 5.29
C LEU A 172 10.45 9.06 6.43
N SER A 173 11.26 9.08 7.49
CA SER A 173 11.11 10.02 8.60
C SER A 173 11.24 11.45 8.12
N ASP A 174 12.28 11.77 7.35
CA ASP A 174 12.48 13.12 6.78
C ASP A 174 11.30 13.54 5.90
N HIS A 175 10.79 12.65 5.05
CA HIS A 175 9.63 12.96 4.20
C HIS A 175 8.35 13.18 5.01
N LEU A 176 8.09 12.34 6.02
CA LEU A 176 6.91 12.48 6.86
C LEU A 176 6.93 13.76 7.70
N VAL A 177 8.12 14.19 8.17
CA VAL A 177 8.26 15.49 8.85
C VAL A 177 7.89 16.63 7.91
N GLN A 178 8.32 16.59 6.64
CA GLN A 178 7.94 17.60 5.65
C GLN A 178 6.44 17.56 5.31
N VAL A 179 5.81 16.39 5.38
CA VAL A 179 4.35 16.27 5.25
C VAL A 179 3.64 16.90 6.45
N GLU A 180 4.13 16.71 7.67
CA GLU A 180 3.62 17.41 8.85
C GLU A 180 3.75 18.93 8.72
N GLU A 181 4.87 19.44 8.21
CA GLU A 181 5.06 20.86 7.94
C GLU A 181 4.06 21.39 6.91
N ALA A 182 3.84 20.68 5.80
CA ALA A 182 2.83 21.06 4.81
C ALA A 182 1.40 21.07 5.40
N ILE A 183 1.09 20.11 6.28
CA ILE A 183 -0.19 20.10 7.01
C ILE A 183 -0.29 21.31 7.94
N ALA A 184 0.79 21.69 8.63
CA ALA A 184 0.86 22.87 9.49
C ALA A 184 0.70 24.17 8.69
N ASP A 185 1.20 24.21 7.45
CA ASP A 185 0.98 25.30 6.49
C ASP A 185 -0.46 25.35 5.94
N GLY A 186 -1.32 24.42 6.34
CA GLY A 186 -2.74 24.39 6.00
C GLY A 186 -3.07 23.56 4.77
N VAL A 187 -2.13 22.78 4.23
CA VAL A 187 -2.41 21.86 3.11
C VAL A 187 -3.26 20.69 3.59
N PRO A 188 -4.48 20.48 3.04
CA PRO A 188 -5.32 19.36 3.41
C PRO A 188 -4.80 18.06 2.79
N VAL A 189 -3.96 17.34 3.54
CA VAL A 189 -3.42 16.02 3.19
C VAL A 189 -4.36 14.93 3.69
N MET A 190 -4.85 14.10 2.78
CA MET A 190 -5.79 13.01 3.05
C MET A 190 -5.13 11.78 3.67
N GLY A 191 -3.85 11.53 3.37
CA GLY A 191 -3.12 10.35 3.83
C GLY A 191 -1.78 10.17 3.13
N TYR A 192 -1.04 9.16 3.58
CA TYR A 192 0.29 8.79 3.09
C TYR A 192 0.41 7.28 2.94
N THR A 193 0.70 6.80 1.72
CA THR A 193 0.97 5.38 1.46
C THR A 193 2.37 5.18 0.88
N THR A 194 3.15 4.36 1.57
CA THR A 194 4.51 4.03 1.17
C THR A 194 4.49 3.10 -0.05
N TRP A 195 5.31 3.41 -1.04
CA TRP A 195 5.49 2.55 -2.21
C TRP A 195 6.09 1.21 -1.80
N GLY A 196 5.52 0.12 -2.32
CA GLY A 196 6.06 -1.23 -2.17
C GLY A 196 6.21 -1.68 -0.72
N CYS A 197 5.19 -1.47 0.14
CA CYS A 197 5.20 -1.83 1.58
C CYS A 197 5.61 -3.29 1.89
N ILE A 198 5.46 -4.19 0.92
CA ILE A 198 6.10 -5.51 0.84
C ILE A 198 6.99 -5.53 -0.40
N ASP A 199 8.17 -6.15 -0.30
CA ASP A 199 9.07 -6.26 -1.45
C ASP A 199 8.38 -6.87 -2.67
N LEU A 200 8.53 -6.18 -3.80
CA LEU A 200 7.91 -6.51 -5.07
C LEU A 200 8.91 -6.31 -6.21
N VAL A 201 8.57 -6.82 -7.39
CA VAL A 201 9.37 -6.64 -8.60
C VAL A 201 9.29 -5.19 -9.05
N SER A 202 10.44 -4.50 -9.13
CA SER A 202 10.47 -3.08 -9.52
C SER A 202 9.97 -2.88 -10.95
N ALA A 203 9.21 -1.82 -11.20
CA ALA A 203 8.70 -1.51 -12.54
C ALA A 203 9.82 -1.16 -13.54
N SER A 204 10.89 -0.50 -13.09
CA SER A 204 11.95 0.01 -13.97
C SER A 204 12.87 -1.06 -14.54
N THR A 205 13.30 -2.01 -13.71
CA THR A 205 14.33 -3.00 -14.08
C THR A 205 13.84 -4.44 -13.97
N ALA A 206 12.58 -4.65 -13.59
CA ALA A 206 12.01 -5.97 -13.32
C ALA A 206 12.84 -6.81 -12.31
N GLN A 207 13.49 -6.13 -11.35
CA GLN A 207 14.36 -6.74 -10.34
C GLN A 207 13.69 -6.81 -8.96
N MET A 208 14.06 -7.82 -8.18
CA MET A 208 13.78 -7.94 -6.75
C MET A 208 14.86 -7.29 -5.88
N SER A 209 16.09 -7.16 -6.39
CA SER A 209 17.22 -6.63 -5.62
C SER A 209 17.07 -5.16 -5.23
N LYS A 210 16.23 -4.40 -5.93
CA LYS A 210 15.82 -3.04 -5.54
C LYS A 210 14.55 -3.10 -4.69
N ARG A 211 14.73 -3.07 -3.36
CA ARG A 211 13.71 -3.34 -2.35
C ARG A 211 13.21 -2.06 -1.71
N TYR A 212 11.91 -2.00 -1.44
CA TYR A 212 11.23 -0.83 -0.90
C TYR A 212 10.50 -1.11 0.42
N GLY A 213 10.14 -2.37 0.68
CA GLY A 213 9.13 -2.68 1.68
C GLY A 213 9.60 -2.66 3.11
N PHE A 214 8.64 -2.73 4.01
CA PHE A 214 8.81 -3.05 5.42
C PHE A 214 8.91 -4.56 5.65
N ILE A 215 8.46 -5.34 4.67
CA ILE A 215 8.47 -6.80 4.68
C ILE A 215 9.41 -7.27 3.57
N TYR A 216 10.50 -7.91 3.97
CA TYR A 216 11.42 -8.58 3.06
C TYR A 216 10.76 -9.83 2.49
N VAL A 217 10.89 -10.04 1.18
CA VAL A 217 10.50 -11.29 0.50
C VAL A 217 11.75 -11.99 0.01
N ASP A 218 11.94 -13.24 0.45
CA ASP A 218 13.03 -14.10 0.01
C ASP A 218 12.81 -14.57 -1.43
N ARG A 219 13.15 -13.68 -2.36
CA ARG A 219 13.21 -13.91 -3.79
C ARG A 219 14.26 -13.00 -4.41
N ASN A 220 15.03 -13.54 -5.35
CA ASN A 220 16.15 -12.89 -6.01
C ASN A 220 15.86 -12.64 -7.50
N ASP A 221 16.75 -11.88 -8.15
CA ASP A 221 16.61 -11.48 -9.56
C ASP A 221 16.65 -12.68 -10.53
N ASP A 222 17.35 -13.74 -10.16
CA ASP A 222 17.42 -15.00 -10.91
C ASP A 222 16.20 -15.92 -10.68
N GLY A 223 15.25 -15.48 -9.86
CA GLY A 223 14.06 -16.23 -9.49
C GLY A 223 14.22 -17.19 -8.32
N THR A 224 15.42 -17.37 -7.77
CA THR A 224 15.66 -18.19 -6.57
C THR A 224 15.06 -17.56 -5.32
N GLY A 225 14.88 -18.36 -4.25
CA GLY A 225 14.34 -17.94 -2.96
C GLY A 225 13.09 -18.73 -2.55
N THR A 226 12.80 -18.74 -1.25
CA THR A 226 11.71 -19.53 -0.66
C THR A 226 10.35 -18.84 -0.70
N LEU A 227 10.31 -17.57 -1.09
CA LEU A 227 9.17 -16.66 -0.88
C LEU A 227 8.83 -16.45 0.60
N ALA A 228 9.68 -16.82 1.55
CA ALA A 228 9.45 -16.49 2.96
C ALA A 228 9.43 -14.97 3.17
N ARG A 229 8.67 -14.53 4.18
CA ARG A 229 8.50 -13.11 4.52
C ARG A 229 9.15 -12.83 5.87
N TYR A 230 9.95 -11.77 5.93
CA TYR A 230 10.63 -11.34 7.15
C TYR A 230 10.36 -9.87 7.42
N ARG A 231 10.16 -9.51 8.68
CA ARG A 231 9.96 -8.10 9.07
C ARG A 231 11.31 -7.42 9.09
N LYS A 232 11.44 -6.30 8.40
CA LYS A 232 12.62 -5.44 8.50
C LYS A 232 12.52 -4.59 9.76
N LYS A 233 13.61 -3.94 10.17
CA LYS A 233 13.59 -3.00 11.30
C LYS A 233 12.55 -1.89 11.10
N SER A 234 12.47 -1.36 9.88
CA SER A 234 11.50 -0.35 9.46
C SER A 234 10.04 -0.77 9.65
N PHE A 235 9.72 -2.07 9.69
CA PHE A 235 8.36 -2.55 10.00
C PHE A 235 7.89 -2.07 11.38
N HIS A 236 8.74 -2.26 12.39
CA HIS A 236 8.40 -1.91 13.76
C HIS A 236 8.39 -0.40 13.96
N TRP A 237 9.32 0.31 13.30
CA TRP A 237 9.32 1.77 13.27
C TRP A 237 8.03 2.33 12.65
N TYR A 238 7.64 1.90 11.45
CA TYR A 238 6.45 2.43 10.78
C TYR A 238 5.15 2.06 11.51
N ARG A 239 5.09 0.89 12.15
CA ARG A 239 4.00 0.53 13.07
C ARG A 239 3.87 1.55 14.21
N ASN A 240 4.99 2.02 14.76
CA ASN A 240 5.00 3.03 15.82
C ASN A 240 4.57 4.41 15.30
N VAL A 241 5.01 4.80 14.11
CA VAL A 241 4.55 6.03 13.43
C VAL A 241 3.03 6.01 13.29
N ILE A 242 2.47 4.89 12.82
CA ILE A 242 1.02 4.72 12.70
C ILE A 242 0.31 4.84 14.05
N ALA A 243 0.78 4.08 15.05
CA ALA A 243 0.14 4.02 16.36
C ALA A 243 0.18 5.36 17.11
N THR A 244 1.18 6.20 16.82
CA THR A 244 1.33 7.52 17.43
C THR A 244 0.78 8.65 16.57
N HIS A 245 0.18 8.33 15.41
CA HIS A 245 -0.26 9.31 14.42
C HIS A 245 0.83 10.34 14.06
N GLY A 246 2.07 9.87 13.83
CA GLY A 246 3.22 10.73 13.56
C GLY A 246 3.93 11.27 14.80
N GLY A 247 3.34 11.17 16.00
CA GLY A 247 3.88 11.74 17.24
C GLY A 247 5.26 11.22 17.66
N CYS A 248 5.73 10.08 17.15
CA CYS A 248 7.07 9.57 17.40
C CYS A 248 8.16 10.13 16.47
N LEU A 249 7.79 10.87 15.42
CA LEU A 249 8.74 11.45 14.47
C LEU A 249 9.62 12.50 15.17
N GLN A 250 10.93 12.41 14.94
CA GLN A 250 11.88 13.37 15.49
C GLN A 250 12.03 14.51 14.50
N ARG A 251 11.81 15.74 14.97
CA ARG A 251 12.01 16.95 14.17
C ARG A 251 13.47 17.32 14.24
N THR A 252 14.23 17.04 13.19
CA THR A 252 15.60 17.54 13.09
C THR A 252 15.52 19.04 12.82
N VAL A 253 15.70 19.85 13.85
CA VAL A 253 15.90 21.30 13.69
C VAL A 253 17.24 21.44 12.97
N LYS A 254 17.20 21.68 11.65
CA LYS A 254 18.36 22.14 10.87
C LYS A 254 18.30 23.64 10.73
#